data_AF-A0A7K4HAL8-F1
#
_entry.id   AF-A0A7K4HAL8-F1
#
_cell.length_a   1.000
_cell.length_b   1.000
_cell.length_c   1.000
_cell.angle_alpha   90.00
_cell.angle_beta   90.00
_cell.angle_gamma   90.00
#
_symmetry.space_group_name_H-M   'P 1'
#
loop_
_entity.id
_entity.type
_entity.pdbx_description
1 polymer ?
#
loop_
_entity_poly.entity_id
_entity_poly.type
_entity_poly.pdbx_seq_one_letter_code
_entity_poly.pdbx_strand_id
1 'polypeptide(L)'
;MSGLKTGLGYIKDSFSQILKGFILFVLATSGLGIAVLLRESDFNGSTIAATGIILEVIGLILSYILLRKYVTIEEEEDKKRKGKGKFK
;
A
#
# COMPACT_ATOMS: atom_id res chain seq x y z
N MET A 1 -26.29 -15.00 -18.95
CA MET A 1 -24.86 -14.63 -19.05
C MET A 1 -24.57 -13.24 -18.43
N SER A 2 -24.96 -12.99 -17.17
CA SER A 2 -24.92 -11.62 -16.58
C SER A 2 -24.02 -11.47 -15.33
N GLY A 3 -23.60 -12.56 -14.68
CA GLY A 3 -22.76 -12.47 -13.47
C GLY A 3 -21.30 -12.09 -13.74
N LEU A 4 -20.69 -12.66 -14.78
CA LEU A 4 -19.26 -12.49 -15.06
C LEU A 4 -18.90 -11.08 -15.57
N LYS A 5 -19.74 -10.47 -16.40
CA LYS A 5 -19.53 -9.10 -16.91
C LYS A 5 -19.69 -8.06 -15.80
N THR A 6 -20.61 -8.29 -14.88
CA THR A 6 -20.83 -7.42 -13.72
C THR A 6 -19.69 -7.55 -12.71
N GLY A 7 -19.21 -8.79 -12.45
CA GLY A 7 -18.04 -9.03 -11.60
C GLY A 7 -16.74 -8.42 -12.14
N LEU A 8 -16.49 -8.55 -13.45
CA LEU A 8 -15.33 -7.94 -14.09
C LEU A 8 -15.36 -6.40 -14.06
N GLY A 9 -16.55 -5.79 -14.13
CA GLY A 9 -16.74 -4.35 -13.95
C GLY A 9 -16.32 -3.88 -12.56
N TYR A 10 -16.79 -4.58 -11.51
CA TYR A 10 -16.46 -4.27 -10.12
C TYR A 10 -14.97 -4.44 -9.80
N ILE A 11 -14.33 -5.48 -10.34
CA ILE A 11 -12.89 -5.71 -10.18
C ILE A 11 -12.11 -4.58 -10.85
N LYS A 12 -12.56 -4.12 -12.02
CA LYS A 12 -11.92 -3.01 -12.73
C LYS A 12 -12.01 -1.70 -11.95
N ASP A 13 -13.16 -1.39 -11.34
CA ASP A 13 -13.32 -0.21 -10.48
C ASP A 13 -12.49 -0.31 -9.18
N SER A 14 -12.38 -1.50 -8.61
CA SER A 14 -11.60 -1.74 -7.38
C SER A 14 -10.11 -1.98 -7.64
N PHE A 15 -9.68 -2.05 -8.90
CA PHE A 15 -8.32 -2.40 -9.30
C PHE A 15 -7.28 -1.46 -8.67
N SER A 16 -7.61 -0.17 -8.54
CA SER A 16 -6.72 0.80 -7.88
C SER A 16 -6.50 0.50 -6.40
N GLN A 17 -7.52 0.02 -5.68
CA GLN A 17 -7.38 -0.38 -4.27
C GLN A 17 -6.61 -1.70 -4.16
N ILE A 18 -6.91 -2.67 -5.02
CA ILE A 18 -6.21 -3.96 -5.09
C ILE A 18 -4.72 -3.75 -5.34
N LEU A 19 -4.36 -2.90 -6.31
CA LEU A 19 -2.96 -2.61 -6.64
C LEU A 19 -2.22 -1.98 -5.45
N LYS A 20 -2.86 -1.07 -4.70
CA LYS A 20 -2.26 -0.47 -3.52
C LYS A 20 -2.10 -1.46 -2.37
N GLY A 21 -3.09 -2.34 -2.15
CA GLY A 21 -2.98 -3.43 -1.19
C GLY A 21 -1.86 -4.41 -1.55
N PHE A 22 -1.71 -4.72 -2.84
CA PHE A 22 -0.60 -5.52 -3.36
C PHE A 22 0.75 -4.86 -3.11
N ILE A 23 0.89 -3.56 -3.35
CA ILE A 23 2.12 -2.81 -3.05
C ILE A 23 2.46 -2.89 -1.56
N LEU A 24 1.48 -2.69 -0.67
CA LEU A 24 1.70 -2.80 0.78
C LEU A 24 2.10 -4.22 1.19
N PHE A 25 1.50 -5.24 0.58
CA PHE A 25 1.84 -6.64 0.83
C PHE A 25 3.28 -6.97 0.41
N VAL A 26 3.69 -6.55 -0.80
CA VAL A 26 5.07 -6.72 -1.27
C VAL A 26 6.04 -5.97 -0.36
N LEU A 27 5.70 -4.75 0.04
CA LEU A 27 6.53 -3.96 0.95
C LEU A 27 6.71 -4.66 2.31
N ALA A 28 5.63 -5.16 2.92
CA ALA A 28 5.65 -5.86 4.21
C ALA A 28 6.42 -7.19 4.16
N THR A 29 6.44 -7.86 3.02
CA THR A 29 7.14 -9.15 2.84
C THR A 29 8.54 -9.01 2.27
N SER A 30 8.90 -7.82 1.76
CA SER A 30 10.17 -7.58 1.06
C SER A 30 11.40 -7.81 1.94
N GLY A 31 11.34 -7.47 3.23
CA GLY A 31 12.44 -7.68 4.18
C GLY A 31 12.82 -9.15 4.32
N LEU A 32 11.81 -10.04 4.36
CA LEU A 32 12.00 -11.49 4.38
C LEU A 32 12.67 -11.98 3.08
N GLY A 33 12.16 -11.55 1.92
CA GLY A 33 12.73 -11.94 0.62
C GLY A 33 14.19 -11.51 0.46
N ILE A 34 14.51 -10.29 0.86
CA ILE A 34 15.87 -9.75 0.78
C ILE A 34 16.80 -10.44 1.79
N ALA A 35 16.31 -10.76 2.99
CA ALA A 35 17.09 -11.53 3.95
C ALA A 35 17.47 -12.93 3.43
N VAL A 36 16.54 -13.62 2.75
CA VAL A 36 16.81 -14.91 2.11
C VAL A 36 17.85 -14.75 0.99
N LEU A 37 17.69 -13.77 0.10
CA LEU A 37 18.64 -13.55 -1.01
C LEU A 37 20.06 -13.23 -0.52
N LEU A 38 20.18 -12.38 0.49
CA LEU A 38 21.47 -12.05 1.11
C LEU A 38 22.08 -13.27 1.80
N ARG A 39 21.26 -14.13 2.40
CA ARG A 39 21.73 -15.35 3.03
C ARG A 39 22.27 -16.35 2.01
N GLU A 40 21.59 -16.53 0.88
CA GLU A 40 22.06 -17.36 -0.24
C GLU A 40 23.36 -16.83 -0.88
N SER A 41 23.64 -15.54 -0.71
CA SER A 41 24.88 -14.89 -1.19
C SER A 41 26.00 -14.86 -0.13
N ASP A 42 25.90 -15.71 0.91
CA ASP A 42 26.87 -15.85 2.01
C ASP A 42 27.16 -14.56 2.83
N PHE A 43 26.23 -13.60 2.84
CA PHE A 43 26.37 -12.44 3.74
C PHE A 43 26.18 -12.84 5.21
N ASN A 44 26.94 -12.18 6.08
CA ASN A 44 26.83 -12.38 7.52
C ASN A 44 25.49 -11.84 8.09
N GLY A 45 25.09 -12.34 9.25
CA GLY A 45 23.83 -11.97 9.89
C GLY A 45 23.71 -10.48 10.21
N SER A 46 24.82 -9.80 10.49
CA SER A 46 24.83 -8.36 10.80
C SER A 46 24.50 -7.51 9.57
N THR A 47 25.05 -7.85 8.40
CA THR A 47 24.74 -7.16 7.14
C THR A 47 23.28 -7.37 6.75
N ILE A 48 22.76 -8.59 6.93
CA ILE A 48 21.35 -8.90 6.69
C ILE A 48 20.45 -8.07 7.62
N ALA A 49 20.75 -8.02 8.92
CA ALA A 49 19.98 -7.24 9.89
C ALA A 49 20.02 -5.73 9.59
N ALA A 50 21.20 -5.18 9.27
CA ALA A 50 21.35 -3.78 8.90
C ALA A 50 20.53 -3.42 7.65
N THR A 51 20.58 -4.28 6.64
CA THR A 51 19.81 -4.11 5.40
C THR A 51 18.30 -4.19 5.68
N GLY A 52 17.88 -5.13 6.52
CA GLY A 52 16.50 -5.28 6.98
C GLY A 52 15.99 -4.00 7.67
N ILE A 53 16.76 -3.43 8.60
CA ILE A 53 16.39 -2.17 9.27
C ILE A 53 16.21 -1.03 8.27
N ILE A 54 17.11 -0.89 7.29
CA ILE A 54 16.99 0.13 6.25
C ILE A 54 15.70 -0.05 5.44
N LEU A 55 15.37 -1.30 5.08
CA LEU A 55 14.14 -1.64 4.37
C LEU A 55 12.89 -1.31 5.19
N GLU A 56 12.87 -1.61 6.48
CA GLU A 56 11.75 -1.26 7.36
C GLU A 56 11.55 0.25 7.45
N VAL A 57 12.63 1.03 7.55
CA VAL A 57 12.55 2.50 7.55
C VAL A 57 11.94 3.02 6.24
N ILE A 58 12.36 2.49 5.09
CA ILE A 58 11.78 2.83 3.79
C ILE A 58 10.30 2.41 3.75
N GLY A 59 9.98 1.23 4.27
CA GLY A 59 8.63 0.68 4.38
C GLY A 59 7.70 1.60 5.18
N LEU A 60 8.18 2.11 6.31
CA LEU A 60 7.46 3.06 7.15
C LEU A 60 7.23 4.40 6.44
N ILE A 61 8.24 4.94 5.76
CA ILE A 61 8.12 6.20 5.01
C ILE A 61 7.07 6.07 3.91
N LEU A 62 7.12 4.99 3.12
CA LEU A 62 6.17 4.75 2.03
C LEU A 62 4.76 4.51 2.57
N SER A 63 4.62 3.74 3.65
CA SER A 63 3.34 3.52 4.33
C SER A 63 2.76 4.84 4.84
N TYR A 64 3.57 5.70 5.45
CA TYR A 64 3.14 7.02 5.90
C TYR A 64 2.64 7.90 4.76
N ILE A 65 3.37 7.97 3.64
CA ILE A 65 2.96 8.76 2.46
C ILE A 65 1.64 8.24 1.89
N LEU A 66 1.50 6.91 1.77
CA LEU A 66 0.29 6.27 1.28
C LEU A 66 -0.89 6.56 2.21
N LEU A 67 -0.72 6.35 3.53
CA LEU A 67 -1.76 6.55 4.53
C LEU A 67 -2.19 8.03 4.59
N ARG A 68 -1.21 8.95 4.57
CA ARG A 68 -1.47 10.40 4.55
C ARG A 68 -2.35 10.78 3.37
N LYS A 69 -2.06 10.27 2.17
CA LYS A 69 -2.88 10.53 0.98
C LYS A 69 -4.33 10.07 1.18
N TYR A 70 -4.55 8.93 1.84
CA TYR A 70 -5.91 8.47 2.12
C TYR A 70 -6.64 9.36 3.13
N VAL A 71 -6.01 9.66 4.26
CA VAL A 71 -6.60 10.52 5.30
C VAL A 71 -6.93 11.91 4.76
N THR A 72 -6.03 12.51 3.96
CA THR A 72 -6.27 13.84 3.38
C THR A 72 -7.36 13.83 2.31
N ILE A 73 -7.49 12.76 1.52
CA ILE A 73 -8.60 12.62 0.55
C ILE A 73 -9.95 12.51 1.26
N GLU A 74 -10.02 11.75 2.36
CA GLU A 74 -11.24 11.68 3.19
C GLU A 74 -11.64 13.06 3.72
N GLU A 75 -10.69 13.86 4.23
CA GLU A 75 -10.97 15.21 4.73
C GLU A 75 -11.51 16.17 3.65
N GLU A 76 -11.02 16.07 2.42
CA GLU A 76 -11.50 16.90 1.30
C GLU A 76 -12.87 16.48 0.79
N GLU A 77 -13.15 15.17 0.70
CA GLU A 77 -14.48 14.67 0.35
C GLU A 77 -15.52 15.04 1.40
N ASP A 78 -15.18 14.96 2.68
CA ASP A 78 -16.07 15.33 3.78
C ASP A 78 -16.38 16.84 3.80
N LYS A 79 -15.38 17.69 3.50
CA LYS A 79 -15.60 19.13 3.32
C LYS A 79 -16.50 19.44 2.13
N LYS A 80 -16.37 18.73 1.01
CA LYS A 80 -17.27 18.87 -0.16
C LYS A 80 -18.71 18.45 0.16
N ARG A 81 -18.91 17.40 0.97
CA ARG A 81 -20.26 16.95 1.40
C ARG A 81 -20.91 17.96 2.36
N LYS A 82 -20.16 18.52 3.31
CA LYS A 82 -20.65 19.55 4.25
C LYS A 82 -20.91 20.92 3.60
N GLY A 83 -20.19 21.26 2.51
CA GLY A 83 -20.39 22.52 1.78
C GLY A 83 -21.69 22.59 0.95
N LYS A 84 -22.23 21.46 0.49
CA LYS A 84 -23.48 21.41 -0.30
C LYS A 84 -24.77 21.46 0.54
N GLY A 85 -24.66 21.38 1.87
CA GLY A 85 -25.82 21.41 2.78
C GLY A 85 -26.29 22.79 3.24
N LYS A 86 -25.64 23.89 2.80
CA LYS A 86 -25.91 25.26 3.28
C LYS A 86 -26.47 26.24 2.24
N PHE A 87 -26.87 25.77 1.06
CA PHE A 87 -27.71 26.55 0.16
C PHE A 87 -29.13 25.98 0.20
N LYS A 88 -29.93 26.50 1.12
CA LYS A 88 -31.39 26.42 1.10
C LYS A 88 -31.91 27.85 1.28
#